data_AF-A0A940KJU9-F1
#
_entry.id   AF-A0A940KJU9-F1
#
_cell.length_a   1.000
_cell.length_b   1.000
_cell.length_c   1.000
_cell.angle_alpha   90.00
_cell.angle_beta   90.00
_cell.angle_gamma   90.00
#
_symmetry.space_group_name_H-M   'P 1'
#
loop_
_entity.id
_entity.type
_entity.pdbx_description
1 polymer ?
#
loop_
_entity_poly.entity_id
_entity_poly.type
_entity_poly.pdbx_seq_one_letter_code
_entity_poly.pdbx_strand_id
1 'polypeptide(L)'
;MKCWSILFLLPLSFLHSGCLILSKNQTDKSKIKFITKNPDLVRDAALFFIDVDNNKVKSSPESKKEFDKWMKKIKGLGSTVVVAYGADGDREVNPFTVIFKETTLFGVTEVIYDFASDTRRFPDVTGNPQAYYFIKVTDRIYYKRRQIPMM
;
A
#
# COMPACT_ATOMS: atom_id res chain seq x y z
N MET A 1 -53.10 -39.08 -16.05
CA MET A 1 -52.71 -37.76 -15.51
C MET A 1 -52.23 -37.95 -14.08
N LYS A 2 -50.94 -37.72 -13.78
CA LYS A 2 -50.43 -37.40 -12.44
C LYS A 2 -48.97 -36.91 -12.58
N CYS A 3 -48.74 -35.72 -12.03
CA CYS A 3 -47.61 -34.82 -12.26
C CYS A 3 -46.25 -35.38 -11.82
N TRP A 4 -45.23 -35.10 -12.63
CA TRP A 4 -43.82 -35.21 -12.27
C TRP A 4 -43.41 -34.11 -11.28
N SER A 5 -42.75 -34.52 -10.20
CA SER A 5 -42.06 -33.64 -9.26
C SER A 5 -40.88 -32.95 -9.95
N ILE A 6 -41.06 -31.68 -10.30
CA ILE A 6 -39.99 -30.83 -10.82
C ILE A 6 -39.12 -30.41 -9.64
N LEU A 7 -37.90 -30.95 -9.66
CA LEU A 7 -36.77 -30.63 -8.80
C LEU A 7 -36.50 -29.11 -8.84
N PHE A 8 -36.74 -28.41 -7.73
CA PHE A 8 -36.42 -27.00 -7.57
C PHE A 8 -34.91 -26.85 -7.30
N LEU A 9 -34.10 -26.84 -8.37
CA LEU A 9 -32.68 -26.46 -8.32
C LEU A 9 -32.59 -24.93 -8.33
N LEU A 10 -32.70 -24.31 -7.15
CA LEU A 10 -32.40 -22.89 -6.93
C LEU A 10 -30.88 -22.64 -7.07
N PRO A 11 -30.46 -21.62 -7.83
CA PRO A 11 -29.04 -21.39 -8.11
C PRO A 11 -28.35 -20.74 -6.91
N LEU A 12 -27.57 -21.53 -6.17
CA LEU A 12 -26.74 -21.11 -5.04
C LEU A 12 -25.40 -20.49 -5.49
N SER A 13 -25.40 -19.62 -6.51
CA SER A 13 -24.18 -19.13 -7.16
C SER A 13 -23.90 -17.63 -6.98
N PHE A 14 -24.80 -16.85 -6.34
CA PHE A 14 -24.64 -15.39 -6.22
C PHE A 14 -23.96 -14.86 -4.94
N LEU A 15 -23.56 -15.72 -3.99
CA LEU A 15 -22.98 -15.27 -2.71
C LEU A 15 -21.45 -15.12 -2.67
N HIS A 16 -20.73 -15.52 -3.71
CA HIS A 16 -19.26 -15.61 -3.64
C HIS A 16 -18.54 -14.27 -3.84
N SER A 17 -19.15 -13.28 -4.50
CA SER A 17 -18.47 -12.03 -4.85
C SER A 17 -18.40 -11.00 -3.71
N GLY A 18 -19.28 -11.08 -2.71
CA GLY A 18 -19.33 -10.10 -1.61
C GLY A 18 -18.22 -10.24 -0.57
N CYS A 19 -17.72 -11.46 -0.36
CA CYS A 19 -16.74 -11.75 0.69
C CYS A 19 -15.36 -11.13 0.41
N LEU A 20 -14.94 -11.11 -0.87
CA LEU A 20 -13.65 -10.57 -1.29
C LEU A 20 -13.55 -9.04 -1.09
N ILE A 21 -14.64 -8.31 -1.36
CA ILE A 21 -14.68 -6.85 -1.19
C ILE A 21 -14.60 -6.47 0.29
N LEU A 22 -15.29 -7.22 1.16
CA LEU A 22 -15.25 -6.99 2.60
C LEU A 22 -13.84 -7.21 3.16
N SER A 23 -13.17 -8.28 2.73
CA SER A 23 -11.80 -8.63 3.12
C SER A 23 -10.78 -7.57 2.69
N LYS A 24 -10.91 -7.04 1.47
CA LYS A 24 -10.09 -5.93 0.95
C LYS A 24 -10.20 -4.69 1.86
N ASN A 25 -11.43 -4.23 2.10
CA ASN A 25 -11.68 -3.03 2.91
C ASN A 25 -11.20 -3.18 4.36
N GLN A 26 -11.32 -4.38 4.94
CA GLN A 26 -10.82 -4.65 6.29
C GLN A 26 -9.29 -4.62 6.36
N THR A 27 -8.61 -5.20 5.36
CA THR A 27 -7.14 -5.18 5.25
C THR A 27 -6.63 -3.76 5.16
N ASP A 28 -7.28 -2.95 4.33
CA ASP A 28 -6.95 -1.54 4.12
C ASP A 28 -7.14 -0.71 5.38
N LYS A 29 -8.29 -0.84 6.04
CA LYS A 29 -8.55 -0.19 7.33
C LYS A 29 -7.54 -0.62 8.39
N SER A 30 -7.18 -1.90 8.44
CA SER A 30 -6.18 -2.42 9.39
C SER A 30 -4.81 -1.79 9.14
N LYS A 31 -4.38 -1.72 7.87
CA LYS A 31 -3.11 -1.10 7.48
C LYS A 31 -3.09 0.40 7.75
N ILE A 32 -4.13 1.13 7.38
CA ILE A 32 -4.27 2.56 7.70
C ILE A 32 -4.20 2.77 9.22
N LYS A 33 -4.95 1.99 10.00
CA LYS A 33 -4.93 2.07 11.47
C LYS A 33 -3.55 1.77 12.06
N PHE A 34 -2.83 0.80 11.49
CA PHE A 34 -1.45 0.49 11.88
C PHE A 34 -0.53 1.69 11.63
N ILE A 35 -0.62 2.33 10.46
CA ILE A 35 0.17 3.51 10.10
C ILE A 35 -0.17 4.68 11.02
N THR A 36 -1.46 4.98 11.24
CA THR A 36 -1.90 6.05 12.13
C THR A 36 -1.39 5.87 13.56
N LYS A 37 -1.27 4.62 14.04
CA LYS A 37 -0.74 4.32 15.37
C LYS A 37 0.80 4.36 15.47
N ASN A 38 1.49 4.22 14.34
CA ASN A 38 2.96 4.12 14.31
C ASN A 38 3.56 5.09 13.27
N PRO A 39 3.25 6.40 13.32
CA PRO A 39 3.76 7.35 12.35
C PRO A 39 5.29 7.47 12.40
N ASP A 40 5.87 7.40 13.61
CA ASP A 40 7.31 7.45 13.83
C ASP A 40 8.02 6.26 13.16
N LEU A 41 7.42 5.07 13.18
CA LEU A 41 7.96 3.90 12.49
C LEU A 41 8.12 4.15 10.98
N VAL A 42 7.11 4.78 10.37
CA VAL A 42 7.11 5.07 8.94
C VAL A 42 8.19 6.13 8.62
N ARG A 43 8.27 7.18 9.44
CA ARG A 43 9.28 8.23 9.30
C ARG A 43 10.70 7.69 9.46
N ASP A 44 10.96 6.97 10.55
CA ASP A 44 12.30 6.45 10.87
C ASP A 44 12.76 5.44 9.81
N ALA A 45 11.84 4.59 9.34
CA ALA A 45 12.10 3.71 8.22
C ALA A 45 12.42 4.50 6.95
N ALA A 46 11.65 5.54 6.63
CA ALA A 46 11.90 6.34 5.45
C ALA A 46 13.26 7.02 5.49
N LEU A 47 13.65 7.61 6.63
CA LEU A 47 14.98 8.19 6.83
C LEU A 47 16.10 7.16 6.65
N PHE A 48 15.92 5.95 7.20
CA PHE A 48 16.87 4.86 7.00
C PHE A 48 17.04 4.51 5.51
N PHE A 49 15.94 4.36 4.75
CA PHE A 49 16.03 4.01 3.33
C PHE A 49 16.57 5.15 2.46
N ILE A 50 16.31 6.41 2.82
CA ILE A 50 16.95 7.58 2.20
C ILE A 50 18.47 7.52 2.40
N ASP A 51 18.93 7.21 3.61
CA ASP A 51 20.35 7.06 3.92
C ASP A 51 20.98 5.89 3.15
N VAL A 52 20.29 4.75 3.10
CA VAL A 52 20.71 3.56 2.33
C VAL A 52 20.91 3.88 0.86
N ASP A 53 19.96 4.61 0.27
CA ASP A 53 19.98 4.97 -1.15
C ASP A 53 21.10 5.98 -1.45
N ASN A 54 21.22 7.04 -0.65
CA ASN A 54 22.24 8.09 -0.84
C ASN A 54 23.67 7.59 -0.61
N ASN A 55 23.88 6.81 0.45
CA ASN A 55 25.21 6.36 0.84
C ASN A 55 25.64 5.08 0.12
N LYS A 56 24.79 4.53 -0.76
CA LYS A 56 24.95 3.22 -1.40
C LYS A 56 25.52 2.23 -0.40
N VAL A 57 24.83 2.11 0.74
CA VAL A 57 25.31 1.42 1.94
C VAL A 57 26.17 0.23 1.53
N LYS A 58 27.48 0.38 1.78
CA LYS A 58 28.53 -0.51 1.28
C LYS A 58 28.14 -1.94 1.64
N SER A 59 28.50 -2.89 0.80
CA SER A 59 28.20 -4.32 0.91
C SER A 59 28.86 -5.02 2.11
N SER A 60 28.99 -4.34 3.26
CA SER A 60 29.47 -4.94 4.50
C SER A 60 28.40 -5.87 5.10
N PRO A 61 28.82 -6.94 5.79
CA PRO A 61 27.91 -7.83 6.50
C PRO A 61 27.03 -7.11 7.54
N GLU A 62 27.57 -6.10 8.23
CA GLU A 62 26.89 -5.34 9.27
C GLU A 62 25.73 -4.53 8.69
N SER A 63 25.99 -3.84 7.58
CA SER A 63 25.00 -3.07 6.84
C SER A 63 23.87 -3.93 6.29
N LYS A 64 24.19 -5.14 5.80
CA LYS A 64 23.17 -6.11 5.38
C LYS A 64 22.30 -6.57 6.54
N LYS A 65 22.89 -6.87 7.70
CA LYS A 65 22.15 -7.28 8.90
C LYS A 65 21.20 -6.19 9.39
N GLU A 66 21.64 -4.94 9.32
CA GLU A 66 20.79 -3.79 9.66
C GLU A 66 19.65 -3.59 8.66
N PHE A 67 19.93 -3.68 7.36
CA PHE A 67 18.90 -3.67 6.32
C PHE A 67 17.84 -4.77 6.54
N ASP A 68 18.27 -6.01 6.80
CA ASP A 68 17.36 -7.14 7.06
C ASP A 68 16.51 -6.90 8.32
N LYS A 69 17.07 -6.27 9.35
CA LYS A 69 16.34 -5.89 10.56
C LYS A 69 15.25 -4.87 10.23
N TRP A 70 15.56 -3.86 9.43
CA TRP A 70 14.58 -2.87 8.99
C TRP A 70 13.50 -3.48 8.10
N MET A 71 13.85 -4.31 7.12
CA MET A 71 12.89 -5.02 6.27
C MET A 71 11.89 -5.87 7.08
N LYS A 72 12.36 -6.54 8.14
CA LYS A 72 11.46 -7.26 9.06
C LYS A 72 10.53 -6.31 9.82
N LYS A 73 11.05 -5.18 10.29
CA LYS A 73 10.30 -4.18 11.06
C LYS A 73 9.21 -3.52 10.22
N ILE A 74 9.47 -3.28 8.94
CA ILE A 74 8.55 -2.61 8.01
C ILE A 74 7.62 -3.55 7.24
N LYS A 75 7.65 -4.86 7.53
CA LYS A 75 6.82 -5.86 6.83
C LYS A 75 5.33 -5.51 6.81
N GLY A 76 4.83 -4.81 7.84
CA GLY A 76 3.44 -4.33 7.90
C GLY A 76 3.13 -3.10 7.01
N LEU A 77 4.16 -2.39 6.54
CA LEU A 77 4.05 -1.26 5.61
C LEU A 77 4.08 -1.77 4.17
N GLY A 78 5.08 -2.58 3.84
CA GLY A 78 5.19 -3.23 2.55
C GLY A 78 6.38 -4.19 2.46
N SER A 79 6.48 -4.87 1.31
CA SER A 79 7.54 -5.85 1.02
C SER A 79 8.66 -5.28 0.14
N THR A 80 8.42 -4.14 -0.52
CA THR A 80 9.37 -3.44 -1.38
C THR A 80 9.46 -1.99 -0.95
N VAL A 81 10.65 -1.40 -1.00
CA VAL A 81 10.87 0.03 -0.74
C VAL A 81 11.42 0.69 -1.97
N VAL A 82 10.85 1.83 -2.34
CA VAL A 82 11.32 2.68 -3.44
C VAL A 82 11.58 4.07 -2.89
N VAL A 83 12.79 4.58 -3.08
CA VAL A 83 13.11 5.98 -2.80
C VAL A 83 13.11 6.72 -4.12
N ALA A 84 12.41 7.85 -4.18
CA ALA A 84 12.33 8.70 -5.36
C ALA A 84 12.90 10.09 -5.05
N TYR A 85 13.73 10.58 -5.96
CA TYR A 85 14.33 11.93 -6.04
C TYR A 85 13.91 12.57 -7.40
N GLY A 86 13.91 13.91 -7.54
CA GLY A 86 13.48 14.73 -8.72
C GLY A 86 13.76 14.19 -10.15
N ALA A 87 13.18 14.70 -11.26
CA ALA A 87 12.25 15.81 -11.55
C ALA A 87 11.41 15.57 -12.84
N ASP A 88 11.33 14.34 -13.36
CA ASP A 88 10.76 14.05 -14.69
C ASP A 88 9.50 13.18 -14.66
N GLY A 89 8.43 13.68 -15.31
CA GLY A 89 7.38 12.88 -15.97
C GLY A 89 6.27 12.31 -15.08
N ASP A 90 5.03 12.80 -15.30
CA ASP A 90 3.73 12.09 -15.16
C ASP A 90 3.45 11.26 -13.89
N ARG A 91 4.12 11.52 -12.77
CA ARG A 91 3.81 10.85 -11.50
C ARG A 91 2.92 11.72 -10.63
N GLU A 92 1.73 11.21 -10.37
CA GLU A 92 0.75 11.73 -9.40
C GLU A 92 1.34 11.88 -7.98
N VAL A 93 2.45 11.20 -7.68
CA VAL A 93 3.24 11.32 -6.45
C VAL A 93 4.60 11.90 -6.82
N ASN A 94 4.83 13.15 -6.38
CA ASN A 94 6.00 13.96 -6.65
C ASN A 94 7.31 13.30 -6.14
N PRO A 95 8.50 13.79 -6.54
CA PRO A 95 9.70 12.99 -6.61
C PRO A 95 10.58 13.10 -5.35
N PHE A 96 10.04 13.35 -4.17
CA PHE A 96 10.81 13.30 -2.91
C PHE A 96 10.03 12.46 -1.91
N THR A 97 9.95 11.17 -2.19
CA THR A 97 9.11 10.25 -1.43
C THR A 97 9.78 8.91 -1.21
N VAL A 98 9.49 8.30 -0.07
CA VAL A 98 9.75 6.88 0.18
C VAL A 98 8.43 6.14 0.08
N ILE A 99 8.38 5.11 -0.76
CA ILE A 99 7.20 4.31 -1.03
C ILE A 99 7.44 2.89 -0.52
N PHE A 100 6.69 2.48 0.50
CA PHE A 100 6.59 1.10 0.94
C PHE A 100 5.47 0.42 0.16
N LYS A 101 5.83 -0.46 -0.76
CA LYS A 101 4.93 -1.12 -1.69
C LYS A 101 4.67 -2.57 -1.28
N GLU A 102 3.43 -3.00 -1.41
CA GLU A 102 3.03 -4.40 -1.29
C GLU A 102 2.05 -4.76 -2.40
N THR A 103 2.35 -5.83 -3.13
CA THR A 103 1.44 -6.42 -4.11
C THR A 103 0.62 -7.50 -3.41
N THR A 104 -0.70 -7.35 -3.45
CA THR A 104 -1.67 -8.30 -2.88
C THR A 104 -2.60 -8.80 -3.98
N LEU A 105 -3.38 -9.85 -3.71
CA LEU A 105 -4.44 -10.32 -4.62
C LEU A 105 -5.47 -9.23 -4.98
N PHE A 106 -5.58 -8.19 -4.16
CA PHE A 106 -6.55 -7.10 -4.33
C PHE A 106 -5.98 -5.83 -4.95
N GLY A 107 -4.73 -5.86 -5.43
CA GLY A 107 -4.05 -4.66 -5.93
C GLY A 107 -2.70 -4.41 -5.28
N VAL A 108 -2.09 -3.32 -5.70
CA VAL A 108 -0.87 -2.77 -5.12
C VAL A 108 -1.26 -1.73 -4.07
N THR A 109 -0.72 -1.88 -2.86
CA THR A 109 -0.80 -0.88 -1.79
C THR A 109 0.53 -0.18 -1.63
N GLU A 110 0.49 1.11 -1.37
CA GLU A 110 1.64 1.99 -1.27
C GLU A 110 1.45 2.88 -0.03
N VAL A 111 2.36 2.77 0.94
CA VAL A 111 2.51 3.73 2.04
C VAL A 111 3.58 4.71 1.63
N ILE A 112 3.25 5.99 1.57
CA ILE A 112 4.11 7.01 0.99
C ILE A 112 4.47 7.99 2.09
N TYR A 113 5.77 8.16 2.33
CA TYR A 113 6.31 9.23 3.16
C TYR A 113 6.85 10.35 2.28
N ASP A 114 6.32 11.55 2.46
CA ASP A 114 6.71 12.77 1.74
C ASP A 114 7.76 13.55 2.53
N PHE A 115 9.01 13.50 2.07
CA PHE A 115 10.12 14.21 2.70
C PHE A 115 10.47 15.52 2.00
N ALA A 116 9.63 16.00 1.08
CA ALA A 116 9.82 17.33 0.50
C ALA A 116 9.86 18.42 1.60
N SER A 117 10.60 19.50 1.32
CA SER A 117 10.63 20.68 2.20
C SER A 117 9.22 21.25 2.37
N ASP A 118 8.50 21.38 1.26
CA ASP A 118 7.18 21.98 1.21
C ASP A 118 6.08 20.97 1.54
N THR A 119 5.26 21.29 2.54
CA THR A 119 4.11 20.46 2.89
C THR A 119 3.02 20.61 1.83
N ARG A 120 2.80 19.54 1.06
CA ARG A 120 1.80 19.51 0.00
C ARG A 120 0.43 19.09 0.54
N ARG A 121 -0.62 19.53 -0.16
CA ARG A 121 -2.00 19.08 0.06
C ARG A 121 -2.47 18.35 -1.18
N PHE A 122 -2.77 17.07 -1.01
CA PHE A 122 -3.43 16.27 -2.03
C PHE A 122 -4.89 16.12 -1.63
N PRO A 123 -5.85 16.21 -2.57
CA PRO A 123 -7.23 15.88 -2.27
C PRO A 123 -7.34 14.39 -1.96
N ASP A 124 -8.16 14.03 -0.98
CA ASP A 124 -8.49 12.64 -0.73
C ASP A 124 -9.37 12.13 -1.87
N VAL A 125 -8.84 11.21 -2.66
CA VAL A 125 -9.57 10.58 -3.78
C VAL A 125 -10.13 9.26 -3.31
N THR A 126 -11.42 9.25 -2.95
CA THR A 126 -12.16 8.06 -2.48
C THR A 126 -13.28 7.64 -3.43
N GLY A 127 -13.43 8.33 -4.58
CA GLY A 127 -14.56 8.17 -5.50
C GLY A 127 -14.69 6.80 -6.18
N ASN A 128 -13.62 6.00 -6.21
CA ASN A 128 -13.67 4.62 -6.72
C ASN A 128 -12.87 3.65 -5.83
N PRO A 129 -13.38 3.29 -4.64
CA PRO A 129 -12.66 2.41 -3.69
C PRO A 129 -12.31 1.03 -4.27
N GLN A 130 -13.00 0.63 -5.35
CA GLN A 130 -12.78 -0.65 -6.01
C GLN A 130 -11.50 -0.64 -6.85
N ALA A 131 -11.20 0.45 -7.57
CA ALA A 131 -10.06 0.53 -8.47
C ALA A 131 -8.88 1.35 -7.92
N TYR A 132 -9.18 2.44 -7.21
CA TYR A 132 -8.19 3.45 -6.86
C TYR A 132 -8.60 4.27 -5.64
N TYR A 133 -7.70 4.44 -4.68
CA TYR A 133 -7.86 5.52 -3.71
C TYR A 133 -6.52 6.03 -3.20
N PHE A 134 -6.50 7.33 -2.90
CA PHE A 134 -5.36 8.07 -2.37
C PHE A 134 -5.85 8.92 -1.21
N ILE A 135 -5.33 8.67 -0.01
CA ILE A 135 -5.76 9.36 1.20
C ILE A 135 -4.57 9.83 2.02
N LYS A 136 -4.71 10.99 2.66
CA LYS A 136 -3.79 11.44 3.71
C LYS A 136 -4.10 10.71 5.01
N VAL A 137 -3.11 10.01 5.56
CA VAL A 137 -3.27 9.27 6.83
C VAL A 137 -2.87 10.11 8.02
N THR A 138 -1.72 10.79 7.93
CA THR A 138 -1.21 11.71 8.95
C THR A 138 -0.27 12.73 8.30
N ASP A 139 0.46 13.53 9.08
CA ASP A 139 1.42 14.49 8.53
C ASP A 139 2.46 13.78 7.66
N ARG A 140 2.58 14.26 6.42
CA ARG A 140 3.50 13.74 5.39
C ARG A 140 3.36 12.25 5.03
N ILE A 141 2.36 11.54 5.55
CA ILE A 141 2.15 10.12 5.26
C ILE A 141 0.82 9.92 4.54
N TYR A 142 0.91 9.29 3.37
CA TYR A 142 -0.22 8.97 2.51
C TYR A 142 -0.35 7.47 2.33
N TYR A 143 -1.58 7.04 2.07
CA TYR A 143 -1.88 5.67 1.68
C TYR A 143 -2.51 5.70 0.29
N LYS A 144 -2.01 4.84 -0.59
CA LYS A 144 -2.49 4.67 -1.96
C LYS A 144 -2.77 3.20 -2.26
N ARG A 145 -3.89 2.92 -2.93
CA ARG A 145 -4.14 1.61 -3.55
C ARG A 145 -4.47 1.78 -5.02
N ARG A 146 -3.92 0.89 -5.85
CA ARG A 146 -4.20 0.77 -7.28
C ARG A 146 -4.42 -0.69 -7.68
N GLN A 147 -5.12 -0.91 -8.78
CA GLN A 147 -5.27 -2.25 -9.36
C GLN A 147 -3.90 -2.82 -9.78
N ILE A 148 -3.79 -4.15 -9.81
CA ILE A 148 -2.64 -4.81 -10.43
C ILE A 148 -2.69 -4.44 -11.92
N PRO A 149 -1.62 -3.88 -12.52
CA PRO A 149 -1.58 -3.71 -13.95
C PRO A 149 -1.72 -5.09 -14.60
N MET A 150 -2.81 -5.31 -15.33
CA MET A 150 -2.94 -6.48 -16.18
C MET A 150 -1.90 -6.34 -17.29
N MET A 151 -0.92 -7.25 -17.31
CA MET A 151 -0.02 -7.43 -18.45
C MET A 151 -0.73 -8.20 -19.55
#